data_AF-A0A8R2JNY9-F1
#
_entry.id   AF-A0A8R2JNY9-F1
#
_cell.length_a   1.000
_cell.length_b   1.000
_cell.length_c   1.000
_cell.angle_alpha   90.00
_cell.angle_beta   90.00
_cell.angle_gamma   90.00
#
_symmetry.space_group_name_H-M   'P 1'
#
loop_
_entity.id
_entity.type
_entity.pdbx_description
1 polymer ?
#
loop_
_entity_poly.entity_id
_entity_poly.type
_entity_poly.pdbx_seq_one_letter_code
_entity_poly.pdbx_strand_id
1 'polypeptide(L)'
;MESIRSYSALTATVIMLAVSEYFYKPAIIAYTVCSFIAYILMSGSPSLIHLRVGVAGIGATSNAYILGFSYLYSQISDRKQYQKATSIISVSLQLGIFCGSVLSQLIVSMTGGIYSILPYFNASAMFLAVICACLFPTKKKHSFQMENVLNEKTRLLENGLKNKMEIHEKKIVIMKSIKYNTAVENTFKGLLFDFKASYSNTVVLKRSIWYIISMGSHFQIITNMNVLYTYIVNNPGNHDVLLNGYAEATISLCGAVGAYLIGKVQLDWIYYGDAVIAICSSIMGILMMSCYYHDHLFLIYLSYIVYGIVSQMVFVSNFSEIAKRLKNQCYSLVYGVNLFGSLLISTFMTIFFVQMNFLDISIPGRVPLLVFQFLFIGGLDVSLGIGFLFLSYLKMTKPR
;
A
#
# COMPACT_ATOMS: atom_id res chain seq x y z
N MET A 1 -5.54 2.26 -19.33
CA MET A 1 -5.61 3.11 -18.12
C MET A 1 -4.87 2.47 -16.95
N GLU A 2 -4.98 1.16 -16.76
CA GLU A 2 -4.35 0.44 -15.65
C GLU A 2 -2.82 0.65 -15.55
N SER A 3 -2.12 0.60 -16.68
CA SER A 3 -0.67 0.90 -16.71
C SER A 3 -0.31 2.30 -16.25
N ILE A 4 -1.14 3.30 -16.56
CA ILE A 4 -0.93 4.69 -16.11
C ILE A 4 -1.01 4.76 -14.58
N ARG A 5 -1.98 4.04 -13.99
CA ARG A 5 -2.12 3.93 -12.53
C ARG A 5 -0.88 3.29 -11.89
N SER A 6 -0.39 2.20 -12.47
CA SER A 6 0.79 1.51 -11.94
C SER A 6 2.07 2.35 -12.02
N TYR A 7 2.32 2.98 -13.17
CA TYR A 7 3.51 3.83 -13.34
C TYR A 7 3.47 5.08 -12.45
N SER A 8 2.31 5.75 -12.36
CA SER A 8 2.14 6.90 -11.47
C SER A 8 2.29 6.52 -9.99
N ALA A 9 1.77 5.36 -9.57
CA ALA A 9 1.95 4.85 -8.22
C ALA A 9 3.43 4.61 -7.88
N LEU A 10 4.21 4.05 -8.80
CA LEU A 10 5.66 3.88 -8.65
C LEU A 10 6.38 5.23 -8.48
N THR A 11 6.09 6.20 -9.36
CA THR A 11 6.68 7.55 -9.26
C THR A 11 6.31 8.24 -7.95
N ALA A 12 5.04 8.17 -7.55
CA ALA A 12 4.58 8.70 -6.27
C ALA A 12 5.30 8.05 -5.08
N THR A 13 5.56 6.74 -5.15
CA THR A 13 6.30 6.02 -4.10
C THR A 13 7.75 6.50 -3.98
N VAL A 14 8.41 6.81 -5.11
CA VAL A 14 9.76 7.41 -5.09
C VAL A 14 9.73 8.79 -4.41
N ILE A 15 8.73 9.62 -4.71
CA ILE A 15 8.56 10.93 -4.06
C ILE A 15 8.30 10.75 -2.55
N MET A 16 7.45 9.78 -2.18
CA MET A 16 7.17 9.45 -0.79
C MET A 16 8.45 9.09 -0.03
N LEU A 17 9.30 8.23 -0.60
CA LEU A 17 10.57 7.81 -0.01
C LEU A 17 11.53 8.98 0.22
N ALA A 18 11.54 9.97 -0.67
CA ALA A 18 12.41 11.13 -0.54
C ALA A 18 11.95 12.13 0.53
N VAL A 19 10.64 12.32 0.72
CA VAL A 19 10.09 13.46 1.48
C VAL A 19 9.53 13.05 2.85
N SER A 20 9.04 11.83 3.01
CA SER A 20 8.03 11.55 4.04
C SER A 20 8.57 11.27 5.43
N GLU A 21 9.83 10.83 5.55
CA GLU A 21 10.43 10.45 6.84
C GLU A 21 10.47 11.63 7.84
N TYR A 22 10.48 12.86 7.32
CA TYR A 22 10.54 14.08 8.12
C TYR A 22 9.19 14.84 8.21
N PHE A 23 8.22 14.48 7.36
CA PHE A 23 6.98 15.25 7.17
C PHE A 23 5.73 14.37 6.94
N TYR A 24 5.43 13.45 7.86
CA TYR A 24 4.26 12.57 7.77
C TYR A 24 2.94 13.31 7.51
N LYS A 25 2.56 14.29 8.35
CA LYS A 25 1.27 14.99 8.24
C LYS A 25 1.13 15.76 6.92
N PRO A 26 2.08 16.63 6.51
CA PRO A 26 2.02 17.29 5.21
C PRO A 26 1.96 16.32 4.02
N ALA A 27 2.72 15.22 4.07
CA ALA A 27 2.73 14.22 3.00
C ALA A 27 1.36 13.53 2.87
N ILE A 28 0.75 13.11 3.99
CA ILE A 28 -0.60 12.53 3.99
C ILE A 28 -1.60 13.51 3.35
N ILE A 29 -1.61 14.77 3.79
CA ILE A 29 -2.51 15.80 3.25
C ILE A 29 -2.29 15.96 1.74
N ALA A 30 -1.04 16.06 1.28
CA ALA A 30 -0.73 16.23 -0.15
C ALA A 30 -1.24 15.08 -1.01
N TYR A 31 -1.03 13.82 -0.59
CA TYR A 31 -1.52 12.65 -1.33
C TYR A 31 -3.05 12.54 -1.32
N THR A 32 -3.71 12.90 -0.22
CA THR A 32 -5.17 12.89 -0.14
C THR A 32 -5.79 14.03 -0.97
N VAL A 33 -5.18 15.22 -1.00
CA VAL A 33 -5.59 16.32 -1.89
C VAL A 33 -5.40 15.94 -3.36
N CYS A 34 -4.31 15.27 -3.70
CA CYS A 34 -4.08 14.76 -5.05
C CYS A 34 -5.21 13.78 -5.48
N SER A 35 -5.60 12.88 -4.57
CA SER A 35 -6.72 11.95 -4.80
C SER A 35 -8.07 12.66 -4.93
N PHE A 36 -8.31 13.71 -4.14
CA PHE A 36 -9.51 14.55 -4.24
C PHE A 36 -9.61 15.22 -5.62
N ILE A 37 -8.55 15.90 -6.05
CA ILE A 37 -8.48 16.57 -7.37
C ILE A 37 -8.68 15.53 -8.48
N ALA A 38 -8.08 14.34 -8.36
CA ALA A 38 -8.21 13.27 -9.32
C ALA A 38 -9.66 12.81 -9.52
N TYR A 39 -10.43 12.63 -8.44
CA TYR A 39 -11.85 12.27 -8.56
C TYR A 39 -12.71 13.40 -9.14
N ILE A 40 -12.41 14.66 -8.84
CA ILE A 40 -13.06 15.81 -9.47
C ILE A 40 -12.83 15.81 -10.98
N LEU A 41 -11.59 15.56 -11.43
CA LEU A 41 -11.27 15.46 -12.87
C LEU A 41 -12.03 14.34 -13.58
N MET A 42 -12.33 13.25 -12.88
CA MET A 42 -13.06 12.09 -13.43
C MET A 42 -14.59 12.24 -13.37
N SER A 43 -15.10 13.32 -12.81
CA SER A 43 -16.54 13.52 -12.57
C SER A 43 -17.29 13.98 -13.83
N GLY A 44 -18.55 13.54 -13.97
CA GLY A 44 -19.43 13.95 -15.07
C GLY A 44 -19.08 13.27 -16.40
N SER A 45 -18.75 14.07 -17.42
CA SER A 45 -18.35 13.61 -18.76
C SER A 45 -16.89 13.97 -19.05
N PRO A 46 -15.91 13.31 -18.39
CA PRO A 46 -14.52 13.68 -18.51
C PRO A 46 -13.97 13.43 -19.93
N SER A 47 -13.09 14.31 -20.39
CA SER A 47 -12.29 14.04 -21.58
C SER A 47 -11.32 12.87 -21.32
N LEU A 48 -10.82 12.25 -22.38
CA LEU A 48 -9.80 11.19 -22.26
C LEU A 48 -8.57 11.66 -21.48
N ILE A 49 -8.20 12.94 -21.62
CA ILE A 49 -7.07 13.54 -20.90
C ILE A 49 -7.40 13.63 -19.40
N HIS A 50 -8.58 14.14 -19.04
CA HIS A 50 -9.02 14.21 -17.64
C HIS A 50 -9.04 12.83 -16.99
N LEU A 51 -9.51 11.80 -17.71
CA LEU A 51 -9.53 10.43 -17.22
C LEU A 51 -8.11 9.88 -17.00
N ARG A 52 -7.16 10.12 -17.92
CA ARG A 52 -5.76 9.71 -17.77
C ARG A 52 -5.08 10.37 -16.57
N VAL A 53 -5.27 11.67 -16.42
CA VAL A 53 -4.69 12.44 -15.30
C VAL A 53 -5.33 12.03 -13.97
N GLY A 54 -6.65 11.84 -13.93
CA GLY A 54 -7.36 11.36 -12.74
C GLY A 54 -6.87 9.98 -12.30
N VAL A 55 -6.77 9.02 -13.21
CA VAL A 55 -6.25 7.68 -12.89
C VAL A 55 -4.80 7.75 -12.38
N ALA A 56 -3.98 8.64 -12.92
CA ALA A 56 -2.62 8.86 -12.42
C ALA A 56 -2.60 9.40 -10.99
N GLY A 57 -3.48 10.35 -10.66
CA GLY A 57 -3.60 10.89 -9.30
C GLY A 57 -4.11 9.87 -8.27
N ILE A 58 -5.06 9.03 -8.66
CA ILE A 58 -5.56 7.92 -7.82
C ILE A 58 -4.46 6.88 -7.53
N GLY A 59 -3.53 6.67 -8.48
CA GLY A 59 -2.37 5.79 -8.27
C GLY A 59 -1.54 6.18 -7.04
N ALA A 60 -1.58 7.45 -6.63
CA ALA A 60 -0.84 7.94 -5.47
C ALA A 60 -1.50 7.59 -4.12
N THR A 61 -2.76 7.15 -4.08
CA THR A 61 -3.49 6.86 -2.83
C THR A 61 -2.83 5.75 -1.99
N SER A 62 -2.19 4.76 -2.62
CA SER A 62 -1.44 3.70 -1.92
C SER A 62 -0.31 4.26 -1.04
N ASN A 63 0.23 5.43 -1.36
CA ASN A 63 1.24 6.10 -0.55
C ASN A 63 0.63 6.69 0.73
N ALA A 64 -0.54 7.32 0.63
CA ALA A 64 -1.26 7.83 1.80
C ALA A 64 -1.57 6.72 2.80
N TYR A 65 -1.91 5.52 2.31
CA TYR A 65 -2.11 4.32 3.12
C TYR A 65 -0.85 3.97 3.95
N ILE A 66 0.31 3.82 3.29
CA ILE A 66 1.58 3.49 3.95
C ILE A 66 2.02 4.59 4.93
N LEU A 67 1.81 5.85 4.57
CA LEU A 67 2.11 6.99 5.42
C LEU A 67 1.23 7.04 6.66
N GLY A 68 -0.06 6.69 6.54
CA GLY A 68 -0.99 6.61 7.66
C GLY A 68 -0.50 5.62 8.72
N PHE A 69 -0.11 4.41 8.33
CA PHE A 69 0.47 3.42 9.26
C PHE A 69 1.80 3.89 9.84
N SER A 70 2.68 4.46 9.01
CA SER A 70 3.98 4.95 9.47
C SER A 70 3.83 6.08 10.48
N TYR A 71 2.86 6.99 10.24
CA TYR A 71 2.47 8.03 11.17
C TYR A 71 1.94 7.44 12.48
N LEU A 72 1.02 6.46 12.43
CA LEU A 72 0.49 5.78 13.61
C LEU A 72 1.64 5.23 14.49
N TYR A 73 2.53 4.43 13.91
CA TYR A 73 3.65 3.85 14.67
C TYR A 73 4.57 4.91 15.26
N SER A 74 4.75 6.03 14.54
CA SER A 74 5.54 7.16 15.04
C SER A 74 4.93 7.83 16.28
N GLN A 75 3.61 7.72 16.51
CA GLN A 75 2.91 8.28 17.66
C GLN A 75 2.84 7.33 18.86
N ILE A 76 2.99 6.02 18.63
CA ILE A 76 2.89 5.01 19.69
C ILE A 76 4.28 4.71 20.27
N SER A 77 4.49 5.05 21.54
CA SER A 77 5.73 4.73 22.26
C SER A 77 5.84 3.25 22.61
N ASP A 78 4.75 2.60 23.02
CA ASP A 78 4.74 1.20 23.42
C ASP A 78 4.56 0.25 22.22
N ARG A 79 5.63 -0.46 21.87
CA ARG A 79 5.65 -1.43 20.77
C ARG A 79 4.71 -2.62 20.97
N LYS A 80 4.33 -2.93 22.22
CA LYS A 80 3.34 -4.00 22.49
C LYS A 80 1.97 -3.67 21.92
N GLN A 81 1.65 -2.39 21.79
CA GLN A 81 0.37 -1.92 21.25
C GLN A 81 0.32 -1.93 19.72
N TYR A 82 1.45 -2.11 19.03
CA TYR A 82 1.51 -1.98 17.57
C TYR A 82 0.51 -2.91 16.89
N GLN A 83 0.46 -4.18 17.27
CA GLN A 83 -0.46 -5.14 16.66
C GLN A 83 -1.94 -4.77 16.84
N LYS A 84 -2.33 -4.33 18.04
CA LYS A 84 -3.69 -3.86 18.32
C LYS A 84 -4.00 -2.60 17.52
N ALA A 85 -3.05 -1.66 17.43
CA ALA A 85 -3.22 -0.43 16.68
C ALA A 85 -3.31 -0.67 15.16
N THR A 86 -2.46 -1.54 14.61
CA THR A 86 -2.51 -1.98 13.21
C THR A 86 -3.86 -2.60 12.90
N SER A 87 -4.34 -3.49 13.78
CA SER A 87 -5.64 -4.13 13.68
C SER A 87 -6.79 -3.13 13.64
N ILE A 88 -6.83 -2.16 14.56
CA ILE A 88 -7.89 -1.14 14.60
C ILE A 88 -7.91 -0.32 13.30
N ILE A 89 -6.75 0.10 12.79
CA ILE A 89 -6.69 0.85 11.52
C ILE A 89 -7.14 -0.03 10.34
N SER A 90 -6.69 -1.29 10.27
CA SER A 90 -7.09 -2.21 9.21
C SER A 90 -8.60 -2.49 9.24
N VAL A 91 -9.20 -2.65 10.43
CA VAL A 91 -10.66 -2.76 10.59
C VAL A 91 -11.35 -1.51 10.05
N SER A 92 -10.91 -0.32 10.44
CA SER A 92 -11.49 0.94 9.96
C SER A 92 -11.38 1.11 8.44
N LEU A 93 -10.24 0.70 7.84
CA LEU A 93 -10.05 0.71 6.40
C LEU A 93 -11.06 -0.21 5.71
N GLN A 94 -11.19 -1.44 6.19
CA GLN A 94 -12.10 -2.43 5.61
C GLN A 94 -13.57 -2.03 5.76
N LEU A 95 -13.95 -1.41 6.89
CA LEU A 95 -15.29 -0.83 7.05
C LEU A 95 -15.52 0.35 6.10
N GLY A 96 -14.49 1.16 5.81
CA GLY A 96 -14.57 2.20 4.79
C GLY A 96 -14.84 1.63 3.38
N ILE A 97 -14.13 0.56 3.01
CA ILE A 97 -14.36 -0.14 1.73
C ILE A 97 -15.76 -0.76 1.71
N PHE A 98 -16.17 -1.43 2.78
CA PHE A 98 -17.52 -1.99 2.92
C PHE A 98 -18.61 -0.93 2.70
N CYS A 99 -18.55 0.20 3.43
CA CYS A 99 -19.51 1.29 3.29
C CYS A 99 -19.49 1.87 1.87
N GLY A 100 -18.31 2.04 1.27
CA GLY A 100 -18.16 2.52 -0.10
C GLY A 100 -18.78 1.58 -1.13
N SER A 101 -18.55 0.27 -1.00
CA SER A 101 -19.11 -0.76 -1.89
C SER A 101 -20.63 -0.84 -1.78
N VAL A 102 -21.18 -0.84 -0.56
CA VAL A 102 -22.63 -0.82 -0.32
C VAL A 102 -23.25 0.44 -0.92
N LEU A 103 -22.70 1.62 -0.63
CA LEU A 103 -23.22 2.89 -1.12
C LEU A 103 -23.15 2.98 -2.65
N SER A 104 -22.03 2.55 -3.24
CA SER A 104 -21.85 2.50 -4.70
C SER A 104 -22.88 1.60 -5.36
N GLN A 105 -23.09 0.38 -4.83
CA GLN A 105 -24.09 -0.56 -5.34
C GLN A 105 -25.50 0.01 -5.24
N LEU A 106 -25.84 0.66 -4.11
CA LEU A 106 -27.13 1.29 -3.89
C LEU A 106 -27.39 2.41 -4.91
N ILE A 107 -26.41 3.28 -5.13
CA ILE A 107 -26.49 4.37 -6.11
C ILE A 107 -26.69 3.81 -7.51
N VAL A 108 -25.85 2.86 -7.94
CA VAL A 108 -25.93 2.28 -9.29
C VAL A 108 -27.27 1.57 -9.52
N SER A 109 -27.79 0.86 -8.51
CA SER A 109 -29.11 0.23 -8.57
C SER A 109 -30.24 1.25 -8.67
N MET A 110 -30.19 2.36 -7.92
CA MET A 110 -31.21 3.42 -7.96
C MET A 110 -31.19 4.25 -9.24
N THR A 111 -30.01 4.48 -9.83
CA THR A 111 -29.86 5.27 -11.06
C THR A 111 -30.07 4.46 -12.33
N GLY A 112 -30.40 3.18 -12.23
CA GLY A 112 -30.57 2.30 -13.39
C GLY A 112 -29.26 1.98 -14.12
N GLY A 113 -28.13 1.97 -13.41
CA GLY A 113 -26.82 1.60 -13.97
C GLY A 113 -25.93 2.79 -14.36
N ILE A 114 -26.19 4.00 -13.87
CA ILE A 114 -25.38 5.18 -14.20
C ILE A 114 -24.18 5.30 -13.25
N TYR A 115 -22.97 5.19 -13.79
CA TYR A 115 -21.71 5.25 -13.03
C TYR A 115 -21.09 6.66 -12.95
N SER A 116 -21.50 7.60 -13.81
CA SER A 116 -20.91 8.95 -13.90
C SER A 116 -21.03 9.80 -12.63
N ILE A 117 -21.93 9.41 -11.72
CA ILE A 117 -22.13 10.10 -10.44
C ILE A 117 -21.17 9.62 -9.34
N LEU A 118 -20.61 8.41 -9.45
CA LEU A 118 -19.75 7.82 -8.41
C LEU A 118 -18.48 8.65 -8.11
N PRO A 119 -17.78 9.23 -9.11
CA PRO A 119 -16.62 10.07 -8.82
C PRO A 119 -16.94 11.28 -7.94
N TYR A 120 -18.15 11.85 -8.01
CA TYR A 120 -18.56 12.94 -7.11
C TYR A 120 -18.59 12.49 -5.64
N PHE A 121 -19.19 11.33 -5.36
CA PHE A 121 -19.22 10.76 -4.02
C PHE A 121 -17.81 10.43 -3.49
N ASN A 122 -16.95 9.88 -4.36
CA ASN A 122 -15.54 9.64 -4.02
C ASN A 122 -14.79 10.94 -3.72
N ALA A 123 -15.04 12.00 -4.48
CA ALA A 123 -14.48 13.32 -4.22
C ALA A 123 -14.97 13.88 -2.87
N SER A 124 -16.26 13.77 -2.55
CA SER A 124 -16.79 14.19 -1.24
C SER A 124 -16.15 13.41 -0.08
N ALA A 125 -15.98 12.09 -0.22
CA ALA A 125 -15.31 11.27 0.78
C ALA A 125 -13.84 11.67 0.97
N MET A 126 -13.11 11.93 -0.13
CA MET A 126 -11.72 12.40 -0.07
C MET A 126 -11.61 13.80 0.52
N PHE A 127 -12.56 14.70 0.24
CA PHE A 127 -12.61 16.02 0.87
C PHE A 127 -12.75 15.92 2.39
N LEU A 128 -13.66 15.07 2.88
CA LEU A 128 -13.79 14.79 4.31
C LEU A 128 -12.50 14.20 4.89
N ALA A 129 -11.83 13.30 4.15
CA ALA A 129 -10.54 12.75 4.55
C ALA A 129 -9.44 13.82 4.64
N VAL A 130 -9.42 14.83 3.76
CA VAL A 130 -8.51 15.99 3.87
C VAL A 130 -8.77 16.75 5.16
N ILE A 131 -10.04 17.03 5.49
CA ILE A 131 -10.41 17.70 6.75
C ILE A 131 -9.90 16.89 7.94
N CYS A 132 -10.14 15.58 7.97
CA CYS A 132 -9.65 14.70 9.02
C CYS A 132 -8.11 14.69 9.11
N ALA A 133 -7.39 14.64 7.99
CA ALA A 133 -5.94 14.68 7.95
C ALA A 133 -5.37 16.00 8.49
N CYS A 134 -6.05 17.13 8.25
CA CYS A 134 -5.69 18.42 8.83
C CYS A 134 -5.81 18.44 10.36
N LEU A 135 -6.72 17.66 10.93
CA LEU A 135 -6.93 17.53 12.38
C LEU A 135 -5.91 16.61 13.07
N PHE A 136 -5.04 15.91 12.32
CA PHE A 136 -4.05 15.01 12.93
C PHE A 136 -3.10 15.78 13.86
N PRO A 137 -2.77 15.23 15.05
CA PRO A 137 -1.87 15.90 15.97
C PRO A 137 -0.46 16.04 15.37
N THR A 138 0.12 17.23 15.49
CA THR A 138 1.51 17.45 15.09
C THR A 138 2.43 16.84 16.14
N LYS A 139 3.37 15.99 15.72
CA LYS A 139 4.40 15.48 16.63
C LYS A 139 5.23 16.68 17.10
N LYS A 140 5.26 16.97 18.40
CA LYS A 140 6.26 17.90 18.97
C LYS A 140 7.63 17.28 18.68
N LYS A 141 8.38 17.86 17.75
CA LYS A 141 9.77 17.44 17.52
C LYS A 141 10.50 17.60 18.86
N HIS A 142 11.23 16.57 19.30
CA HIS A 142 12.38 16.85 20.17
C HIS A 142 13.21 17.88 19.41
N SER A 143 13.43 19.02 20.05
CA SER A 143 14.06 20.20 19.47
C SER A 143 15.32 19.77 18.73
N PHE A 144 15.30 19.91 17.41
CA PHE A 144 16.55 19.98 16.68
C PHE A 144 17.21 21.26 17.18
N GLN A 145 18.39 21.14 17.80
CA GLN A 145 19.22 22.21 18.33
C GLN A 145 19.58 23.24 17.24
N MET A 146 18.61 24.03 16.80
CA MET A 146 18.76 25.15 15.88
C MET A 146 18.64 26.49 16.62
N GLU A 147 18.55 26.46 17.95
CA GLU A 147 18.57 27.66 18.78
C GLU A 147 20.01 28.12 19.08
N ASN A 148 20.96 27.19 19.22
CA ASN A 148 22.36 27.54 19.51
C ASN A 148 23.15 28.00 18.26
N VAL A 149 22.85 27.46 17.08
CA VAL A 149 23.57 27.82 15.84
C VAL A 149 23.12 29.19 15.29
N LEU A 150 21.86 29.56 15.51
CA LEU A 150 21.35 30.87 15.08
C LEU A 150 21.93 31.99 15.94
N ASN A 151 22.03 31.79 17.25
CA ASN A 151 22.55 32.81 18.17
C ASN A 151 24.05 33.09 17.97
N GLU A 152 24.83 32.07 17.60
CA GLU A 152 26.27 32.21 17.31
C GLU A 152 26.55 32.87 15.95
N LYS A 153 25.75 32.55 14.91
CA LYS A 153 25.89 33.18 13.59
C LYS A 153 25.41 34.62 13.55
N THR A 154 24.37 34.98 14.29
CA THR A 154 23.89 36.38 14.35
C THR A 154 24.96 37.30 14.94
N ARG A 155 25.66 36.85 15.99
CA ARG A 155 26.76 37.61 16.63
C ARG A 155 28.00 37.77 15.75
N LEU A 156 28.30 36.78 14.89
CA LEU A 156 29.44 36.84 13.96
C LEU A 156 29.13 37.66 12.69
N LEU A 157 27.86 37.73 12.28
CA LEU A 157 27.44 38.52 11.11
C LEU A 157 27.42 40.02 11.42
N GLU A 158 27.10 40.38 12.66
CA GLU A 158 27.00 41.78 13.11
C GLU A 158 28.37 42.48 13.17
N ASN A 159 29.44 41.74 13.46
CA ASN A 159 30.82 42.26 13.53
C ASN A 159 31.53 42.37 12.16
N GLY A 160 30.95 41.85 11.07
CA GLY A 160 31.63 41.73 9.78
C GLY A 160 31.21 42.75 8.71
N LEU A 161 30.20 43.58 8.95
CA LEU A 161 29.61 44.42 7.89
C LEU A 161 30.29 45.79 7.76
N LYS A 162 31.53 45.78 7.25
CA LYS A 162 32.06 46.91 6.49
C LYS A 162 32.48 46.44 5.09
N ASN A 163 31.70 46.92 4.12
CA ASN A 163 32.00 47.11 2.70
C ASN A 163 31.70 46.00 1.67
N LYS A 164 31.07 46.49 0.60
CA LYS A 164 30.89 45.97 -0.78
C LYS A 164 29.68 45.04 -1.03
N MET A 165 28.53 45.70 -1.15
CA MET A 165 27.38 45.26 -1.96
C MET A 165 27.77 45.22 -3.44
N GLU A 166 27.92 44.01 -3.99
CA GLU A 166 27.57 43.62 -5.38
C GLU A 166 28.16 42.23 -5.73
N ILE A 167 29.24 41.81 -5.07
CA ILE A 167 29.77 40.42 -5.18
C ILE A 167 28.95 39.42 -4.35
N HIS A 168 28.07 39.92 -3.48
CA HIS A 168 27.43 39.13 -2.43
C HIS A 168 26.32 38.21 -2.95
N GLU A 169 25.62 38.57 -4.03
CA GLU A 169 24.44 37.82 -4.49
C GLU A 169 24.82 36.50 -5.18
N LYS A 170 25.80 36.52 -6.11
CA LYS A 170 26.34 35.29 -6.72
C LYS A 170 27.03 34.37 -5.70
N LYS A 171 27.79 34.93 -4.73
CA LYS A 171 28.40 34.13 -3.65
C LYS A 171 27.36 33.54 -2.70
N ILE A 172 26.27 34.24 -2.39
CA ILE A 172 25.16 33.70 -1.59
C ILE A 172 24.47 32.55 -2.31
N VAL A 173 24.22 32.68 -3.63
CA VAL A 173 23.57 31.61 -4.42
C VAL A 173 24.46 30.37 -4.50
N ILE A 174 25.77 30.54 -4.75
CA ILE A 174 26.74 29.43 -4.78
C ILE A 174 26.90 28.80 -3.38
N MET A 175 26.96 29.60 -2.31
CA MET A 175 27.05 29.08 -0.94
C MET A 175 25.77 28.34 -0.52
N LYS A 176 24.59 28.83 -0.95
CA LYS A 176 23.30 28.13 -0.74
C LYS A 176 23.25 26.83 -1.53
N SER A 177 23.70 26.79 -2.77
CA SER A 177 23.71 25.57 -3.59
C SER A 177 24.70 24.53 -3.09
N ILE A 178 25.90 24.95 -2.66
CA ILE A 178 26.89 24.07 -2.01
C ILE A 178 26.32 23.52 -0.69
N LYS A 179 25.80 24.39 0.19
CA LYS A 179 25.21 23.97 1.47
C LYS A 179 23.99 23.05 1.30
N TYR A 180 23.17 23.30 0.27
CA TYR A 180 22.04 22.45 -0.10
C TYR A 180 22.52 21.09 -0.61
N ASN A 181 23.51 21.05 -1.51
CA ASN A 181 24.08 19.79 -2.01
C ASN A 181 24.71 18.96 -0.89
N THR A 182 25.46 19.58 0.03
CA THR A 182 26.03 18.86 1.18
C THR A 182 24.94 18.37 2.14
N ALA A 183 23.85 19.13 2.34
CA ALA A 183 22.72 18.71 3.17
C ALA A 183 21.92 17.57 2.55
N VAL A 184 21.67 17.61 1.23
CA VAL A 184 21.01 16.53 0.48
C VAL A 184 21.87 15.27 0.48
N GLU A 185 23.17 15.38 0.25
CA GLU A 185 24.10 14.24 0.28
C GLU A 185 24.17 13.61 1.68
N ASN A 186 24.21 14.42 2.74
CA ASN A 186 24.19 13.94 4.12
C ASN A 186 22.85 13.29 4.49
N THR A 187 21.73 13.81 3.96
CA THR A 187 20.39 13.22 4.15
C THR A 187 20.28 11.88 3.43
N PHE A 188 20.76 11.78 2.20
CA PHE A 188 20.76 10.55 1.42
C PHE A 188 21.67 9.48 2.03
N LYS A 189 22.87 9.86 2.49
CA LYS A 189 23.76 8.96 3.25
C LYS A 189 23.09 8.46 4.54
N GLY A 190 22.36 9.34 5.25
CA GLY A 190 21.56 8.96 6.42
C GLY A 190 20.47 7.94 6.08
N LEU A 191 19.67 8.21 5.06
CA LEU A 191 18.62 7.30 4.58
C LEU A 191 19.18 5.93 4.17
N LEU A 192 20.31 5.90 3.46
CA LEU A 192 20.98 4.65 3.09
C LEU A 192 21.50 3.88 4.30
N PHE A 193 22.02 4.59 5.30
CA PHE A 193 22.46 3.96 6.54
C PHE A 193 21.28 3.36 7.31
N ASP A 194 20.18 4.10 7.44
CA ASP A 194 18.97 3.63 8.13
C ASP A 194 18.26 2.50 7.37
N PHE A 195 18.29 2.54 6.04
CA PHE A 195 17.87 1.44 5.17
C PHE A 195 18.70 0.19 5.48
N LYS A 196 20.03 0.30 5.39
CA LYS A 196 20.94 -0.84 5.64
C LYS A 196 20.76 -1.37 7.06
N ALA A 197 20.67 -0.50 8.06
CA ALA A 197 20.48 -0.88 9.45
C ALA A 197 19.14 -1.62 9.68
N SER A 198 18.06 -1.15 9.05
CA SER A 198 16.73 -1.76 9.17
C SER A 198 16.68 -3.16 8.53
N TYR A 199 17.20 -3.29 7.31
CA TYR A 199 17.24 -4.57 6.58
C TYR A 199 18.34 -5.52 7.05
N SER A 200 19.30 -5.07 7.88
CA SER A 200 20.25 -5.98 8.55
C SER A 200 19.55 -6.89 9.56
N ASN A 201 18.37 -6.50 10.06
CA ASN A 201 17.55 -7.38 10.88
C ASN A 201 16.91 -8.46 10.00
N THR A 202 17.33 -9.71 10.19
CA THR A 202 16.86 -10.86 9.40
C THR A 202 15.35 -11.02 9.42
N VAL A 203 14.68 -10.65 10.53
CA VAL A 203 13.23 -10.74 10.62
C VAL A 203 12.54 -9.64 9.83
N VAL A 204 13.09 -8.41 9.82
CA VAL A 204 12.58 -7.34 8.96
C VAL A 204 12.75 -7.74 7.50
N LEU A 205 13.94 -8.19 7.11
CA LEU A 205 14.23 -8.59 5.73
C LEU A 205 13.28 -9.69 5.22
N LYS A 206 13.16 -10.82 5.94
CA LYS A 206 12.29 -11.92 5.48
C LYS A 206 10.82 -11.51 5.39
N ARG A 207 10.33 -10.74 6.36
CA ARG A 207 8.94 -10.27 6.41
C ARG A 207 8.65 -9.22 5.34
N SER A 208 9.63 -8.40 5.00
CA SER A 208 9.58 -7.46 3.89
C SER A 208 9.54 -8.17 2.54
N ILE A 209 10.36 -9.21 2.33
CA ILE A 209 10.32 -10.02 1.10
C ILE A 209 8.94 -10.65 0.92
N TRP A 210 8.42 -11.29 1.97
CA TRP A 210 7.06 -11.84 1.96
C TRP A 210 6.01 -10.77 1.64
N TYR A 211 6.11 -9.60 2.28
CA TYR A 211 5.19 -8.50 2.05
C TYR A 211 5.21 -8.03 0.61
N ILE A 212 6.40 -7.82 0.05
CA ILE A 212 6.60 -7.34 -1.32
C ILE A 212 5.86 -8.25 -2.32
N ILE A 213 6.06 -9.56 -2.20
CA ILE A 213 5.44 -10.53 -3.10
C ILE A 213 3.94 -10.61 -2.85
N SER A 214 3.52 -10.81 -1.59
CA SER A 214 2.10 -11.00 -1.25
C SER A 214 1.24 -9.77 -1.50
N MET A 215 1.76 -8.56 -1.27
CA MET A 215 1.05 -7.31 -1.57
C MET A 215 0.99 -7.05 -3.09
N GLY A 216 2.02 -7.44 -3.84
CA GLY A 216 2.00 -7.46 -5.30
C GLY A 216 0.88 -8.36 -5.84
N SER A 217 0.83 -9.61 -5.36
CA SER A 217 -0.26 -10.56 -5.62
C SER A 217 -1.63 -9.97 -5.26
N HIS A 218 -1.75 -9.37 -4.07
CA HIS A 218 -3.00 -8.77 -3.60
C HIS A 218 -3.50 -7.64 -4.50
N PHE A 219 -2.62 -6.76 -4.98
CA PHE A 219 -3.00 -5.73 -5.94
C PHE A 219 -3.54 -6.31 -7.25
N GLN A 220 -2.95 -7.40 -7.76
CA GLN A 220 -3.44 -8.06 -8.98
C GLN A 220 -4.78 -8.74 -8.77
N ILE A 221 -4.98 -9.40 -7.62
CA ILE A 221 -6.25 -10.03 -7.28
C ILE A 221 -7.36 -8.97 -7.26
N ILE A 222 -7.22 -7.90 -6.47
CA ILE A 222 -8.26 -6.85 -6.37
C ILE A 222 -8.55 -6.21 -7.73
N THR A 223 -7.51 -5.92 -8.51
CA THR A 223 -7.67 -5.20 -9.78
C THR A 223 -8.40 -6.05 -10.82
N ASN A 224 -8.18 -7.38 -10.83
CA ASN A 224 -8.69 -8.25 -11.88
C ASN A 224 -9.85 -9.16 -11.45
N MET A 225 -10.23 -9.17 -10.17
CA MET A 225 -11.28 -10.07 -9.66
C MET A 225 -12.64 -9.83 -10.35
N ASN A 226 -13.04 -8.57 -10.54
CA ASN A 226 -14.28 -8.24 -11.27
C ASN A 226 -14.25 -8.69 -12.75
N VAL A 227 -13.06 -8.72 -13.35
CA VAL A 227 -12.88 -9.21 -14.73
C VAL A 227 -13.06 -10.72 -14.78
N LEU A 228 -12.57 -11.45 -13.77
CA LEU A 228 -12.81 -12.88 -13.63
C LEU A 228 -14.30 -13.20 -13.50
N TYR A 229 -15.04 -12.47 -12.66
CA TYR A 229 -16.49 -12.65 -12.51
C TYR A 229 -17.22 -12.50 -13.83
N THR A 230 -16.89 -11.44 -14.57
CA THR A 230 -17.48 -11.14 -15.88
C THR A 230 -17.17 -12.23 -16.90
N TYR A 231 -15.94 -12.77 -16.90
CA TYR A 231 -15.56 -13.87 -17.78
C TYR A 231 -16.40 -15.13 -17.53
N ILE A 232 -16.56 -15.53 -16.26
CA ILE A 232 -17.29 -16.75 -15.89
C ILE A 232 -18.79 -16.65 -16.22
N VAL A 233 -19.41 -15.49 -15.99
CA VAL A 233 -20.83 -15.27 -16.31
C VAL A 233 -21.08 -15.23 -17.82
N ASN A 234 -20.12 -14.74 -18.59
CA ASN A 234 -20.24 -14.71 -20.06
C ASN A 234 -19.98 -16.08 -20.72
N ASN A 235 -19.63 -17.12 -19.95
CA ASN A 235 -19.46 -18.46 -20.51
C ASN A 235 -20.81 -19.03 -20.99
N PRO A 236 -20.86 -19.68 -22.17
CA PRO A 236 -22.10 -20.21 -22.72
C PRO A 236 -22.78 -21.18 -21.75
N GLY A 237 -24.05 -20.95 -21.44
CA GLY A 237 -24.85 -21.80 -20.54
C GLY A 237 -24.77 -21.44 -19.06
N ASN A 238 -24.04 -20.38 -18.67
CA ASN A 238 -24.09 -19.85 -17.31
C ASN A 238 -25.29 -18.90 -17.11
N HIS A 239 -25.97 -19.04 -15.97
CA HIS A 239 -27.11 -18.22 -15.57
C HIS A 239 -26.85 -17.44 -14.26
N ASP A 240 -25.60 -17.40 -13.80
CA ASP A 240 -25.19 -16.68 -12.60
C ASP A 240 -25.42 -15.16 -12.77
N VAL A 241 -25.88 -14.51 -11.70
CA VAL A 241 -26.10 -13.05 -11.66
C VAL A 241 -24.90 -12.37 -11.01
N LEU A 242 -24.38 -11.34 -11.66
CA LEU A 242 -23.27 -10.54 -11.13
C LEU A 242 -23.71 -9.73 -9.90
N LEU A 243 -23.07 -9.99 -8.77
CA LEU A 243 -23.31 -9.30 -7.50
C LEU A 243 -22.02 -8.63 -6.99
N ASN A 244 -21.28 -7.98 -7.90
CA ASN A 244 -19.93 -7.46 -7.64
C ASN A 244 -19.85 -6.53 -6.42
N GLY A 245 -20.77 -5.57 -6.28
CA GLY A 245 -20.78 -4.67 -5.13
C GLY A 245 -21.03 -5.39 -3.81
N TYR A 246 -21.88 -6.42 -3.81
CA TYR A 246 -22.14 -7.24 -2.63
C TYR A 246 -20.97 -8.17 -2.28
N ALA A 247 -20.30 -8.74 -3.30
CA ALA A 247 -19.09 -9.52 -3.11
C ALA A 247 -17.99 -8.65 -2.46
N GLU A 248 -17.78 -7.44 -2.97
CA GLU A 248 -16.74 -6.53 -2.44
C GLU A 248 -17.08 -6.01 -1.05
N ALA A 249 -18.35 -5.80 -0.75
CA ALA A 249 -18.80 -5.50 0.60
C ALA A 249 -18.52 -6.69 1.55
N THR A 250 -18.91 -7.91 1.15
CA THR A 250 -18.78 -9.09 2.00
C THR A 250 -17.33 -9.43 2.29
N ILE A 251 -16.45 -9.43 1.28
CA ILE A 251 -15.02 -9.66 1.52
C ILE A 251 -14.43 -8.60 2.45
N SER A 252 -14.80 -7.33 2.30
CA SER A 252 -14.28 -6.26 3.14
C SER A 252 -14.73 -6.45 4.60
N LEU A 253 -16.00 -6.74 4.83
CA LEU A 253 -16.54 -7.01 6.17
C LEU A 253 -15.85 -8.23 6.82
N CYS A 254 -15.71 -9.33 6.07
CA CYS A 254 -15.02 -10.53 6.53
C CYS A 254 -13.52 -10.25 6.79
N GLY A 255 -12.86 -9.48 5.93
CA GLY A 255 -11.49 -9.01 6.12
C GLY A 255 -11.33 -8.15 7.38
N ALA A 256 -12.33 -7.31 7.71
CA ALA A 256 -12.36 -6.57 8.97
C ALA A 256 -12.43 -7.51 10.18
N VAL A 257 -13.23 -8.59 10.11
CA VAL A 257 -13.27 -9.62 11.14
C VAL A 257 -11.88 -10.27 11.31
N GLY A 258 -11.24 -10.66 10.20
CA GLY A 258 -9.87 -11.19 10.23
C GLY A 258 -8.87 -10.24 10.89
N ALA A 259 -8.85 -8.97 10.47
CA ALA A 259 -8.02 -7.94 11.05
C ALA A 259 -8.27 -7.74 12.55
N TYR A 260 -9.53 -7.77 12.99
CA TYR A 260 -9.91 -7.65 14.40
C TYR A 260 -9.41 -8.84 15.23
N LEU A 261 -9.68 -10.06 14.76
CA LEU A 261 -9.31 -11.30 15.44
C LEU A 261 -7.81 -11.36 15.67
N ILE A 262 -7.00 -11.17 14.62
CA ILE A 262 -5.54 -11.22 14.75
C ILE A 262 -5.00 -10.12 15.66
N GLY A 263 -5.67 -8.98 15.77
CA GLY A 263 -5.30 -7.89 16.69
C GLY A 263 -5.42 -8.25 18.17
N LYS A 264 -6.27 -9.23 18.50
CA LYS A 264 -6.49 -9.74 19.86
C LYS A 264 -5.59 -10.91 20.21
N VAL A 265 -5.06 -11.60 19.20
CA VAL A 265 -4.21 -12.78 19.38
C VAL A 265 -2.86 -12.39 19.99
N GLN A 266 -2.58 -12.91 21.18
CA GLN A 266 -1.30 -12.78 21.85
C GLN A 266 -0.49 -14.06 21.63
N LEU A 267 0.33 -14.07 20.58
CA LEU A 267 1.24 -15.17 20.27
C LEU A 267 2.69 -14.69 20.41
N ASP A 268 3.59 -15.62 20.74
CA ASP A 268 5.01 -15.39 20.52
C ASP A 268 5.30 -15.41 19.01
N TRP A 269 5.19 -14.22 18.41
CA TRP A 269 5.44 -14.01 16.99
C TRP A 269 6.89 -14.25 16.56
N ILE A 270 7.82 -14.36 17.51
CA ILE A 270 9.17 -14.81 17.22
C ILE A 270 9.11 -16.31 16.94
N TYR A 271 8.47 -17.10 17.79
CA TYR A 271 8.42 -18.55 17.65
C TYR A 271 7.41 -19.01 16.59
N TYR A 272 6.13 -18.62 16.70
CA TYR A 272 5.05 -19.10 15.84
C TYR A 272 4.86 -18.28 14.55
N GLY A 273 5.50 -17.11 14.44
CA GLY A 273 5.21 -16.18 13.35
C GLY A 273 5.51 -16.71 11.95
N ASP A 274 6.56 -17.52 11.80
CA ASP A 274 6.90 -18.13 10.51
C ASP A 274 5.90 -19.22 10.11
N ALA A 275 5.47 -20.06 11.06
CA ALA A 275 4.44 -21.08 10.84
C ALA A 275 3.08 -20.45 10.47
N VAL A 276 2.68 -19.36 11.15
CA VAL A 276 1.43 -18.66 10.83
C VAL A 276 1.48 -18.08 9.41
N ILE A 277 2.58 -17.42 9.02
CA ILE A 277 2.75 -16.94 7.64
C ILE A 277 2.68 -18.10 6.65
N ALA A 278 3.37 -19.21 6.95
CA ALA A 278 3.40 -20.38 6.08
C ALA A 278 1.99 -20.92 5.79
N ILE A 279 1.24 -21.24 6.86
CA ILE A 279 -0.10 -21.81 6.76
C ILE A 279 -1.04 -20.85 6.03
N CYS A 280 -1.06 -19.57 6.43
CA CYS A 280 -1.96 -18.62 5.85
C CYS A 280 -1.64 -18.31 4.38
N SER A 281 -0.36 -18.22 4.00
CA SER A 281 0.04 -18.06 2.59
C SER A 281 -0.31 -19.27 1.75
N SER A 282 -0.14 -20.50 2.26
CA SER A 282 -0.60 -21.70 1.57
C SER A 282 -2.11 -21.70 1.38
N ILE A 283 -2.89 -21.33 2.41
CA ILE A 283 -4.36 -21.21 2.31
C ILE A 283 -4.74 -20.14 1.27
N MET A 284 -4.14 -18.94 1.34
CA MET A 284 -4.37 -17.87 0.37
C MET A 284 -4.10 -18.33 -1.05
N GLY A 285 -2.98 -19.02 -1.25
CA GLY A 285 -2.59 -19.52 -2.56
C GLY A 285 -3.52 -20.60 -3.10
N ILE A 286 -3.92 -21.57 -2.26
CA ILE A 286 -4.89 -22.62 -2.64
C ILE A 286 -6.24 -22.01 -3.02
N LEU A 287 -6.73 -21.03 -2.26
CA LEU A 287 -8.01 -20.34 -2.54
C LEU A 287 -7.96 -19.55 -3.85
N MET A 288 -6.84 -18.90 -4.18
CA MET A 288 -6.71 -18.21 -5.47
C MET A 288 -6.52 -19.17 -6.62
N MET A 289 -5.84 -20.30 -6.38
CA MET A 289 -5.68 -21.35 -7.37
C MET A 289 -7.01 -22.03 -7.70
N SER A 290 -7.88 -22.26 -6.71
CA SER A 290 -9.19 -22.89 -6.95
C SER A 290 -10.07 -22.05 -7.88
N CYS A 291 -9.96 -20.72 -7.85
CA CYS A 291 -10.67 -19.82 -8.76
C CYS A 291 -10.41 -20.10 -10.24
N TYR A 292 -9.27 -20.70 -10.61
CA TYR A 292 -8.98 -21.12 -11.98
C TYR A 292 -9.82 -22.33 -12.42
N TYR A 293 -10.19 -23.21 -11.48
CA TYR A 293 -10.86 -24.49 -11.76
C TYR A 293 -12.38 -24.44 -11.55
N HIS A 294 -12.91 -23.34 -11.00
CA HIS A 294 -14.34 -23.23 -10.72
C HIS A 294 -15.10 -22.59 -11.88
N ASP A 295 -16.15 -23.27 -12.35
CA ASP A 295 -17.08 -22.75 -13.35
C ASP A 295 -18.28 -22.01 -12.74
N HIS A 296 -18.50 -22.16 -11.43
CA HIS A 296 -19.60 -21.53 -10.71
C HIS A 296 -19.15 -20.30 -9.91
N LEU A 297 -19.81 -19.17 -10.14
CA LEU A 297 -19.44 -17.89 -9.54
C LEU A 297 -19.50 -17.92 -8.01
N PHE A 298 -20.44 -18.67 -7.43
CA PHE A 298 -20.58 -18.85 -5.99
C PHE A 298 -19.29 -19.38 -5.32
N LEU A 299 -18.62 -20.36 -5.93
CA LEU A 299 -17.40 -20.95 -5.37
C LEU A 299 -16.21 -19.98 -5.46
N ILE A 300 -16.16 -19.16 -6.49
CA ILE A 300 -15.16 -18.09 -6.64
C ILE A 300 -15.40 -17.01 -5.59
N TYR A 301 -16.64 -16.59 -5.37
CA TYR A 301 -16.99 -15.65 -4.30
C TYR A 301 -16.61 -16.20 -2.92
N LEU A 302 -16.94 -17.47 -2.64
CA LEU A 302 -16.56 -18.10 -1.38
C LEU A 302 -15.03 -18.11 -1.18
N SER A 303 -14.29 -18.49 -2.22
CA SER A 303 -12.82 -18.52 -2.18
C SER A 303 -12.24 -17.12 -1.92
N TYR A 304 -12.80 -16.10 -2.56
CA TYR A 304 -12.38 -14.71 -2.38
C TYR A 304 -12.72 -14.16 -1.00
N ILE A 305 -13.90 -14.47 -0.46
CA ILE A 305 -14.31 -14.05 0.90
C ILE A 305 -13.36 -14.66 1.95
N VAL A 306 -13.08 -15.96 1.85
CA VAL A 306 -12.15 -16.64 2.78
C VAL A 306 -10.73 -16.06 2.62
N TYR A 307 -10.30 -15.80 1.39
CA TYR A 307 -9.03 -15.11 1.13
C TYR A 307 -8.98 -13.74 1.81
N GLY A 308 -10.07 -12.95 1.77
CA GLY A 308 -10.15 -11.67 2.46
C GLY A 308 -9.90 -11.76 3.96
N ILE A 309 -10.49 -12.75 4.64
CA ILE A 309 -10.25 -12.98 6.08
C ILE A 309 -8.78 -13.29 6.33
N VAL A 310 -8.24 -14.28 5.63
CA VAL A 310 -6.88 -14.80 5.86
C VAL A 310 -5.83 -13.75 5.49
N SER A 311 -5.97 -13.08 4.35
CA SER A 311 -5.04 -12.04 3.90
C SER A 311 -4.95 -10.88 4.89
N GLN A 312 -6.08 -10.36 5.38
CA GLN A 312 -6.08 -9.28 6.37
C GLN A 312 -5.43 -9.70 7.70
N MET A 313 -5.64 -10.95 8.14
CA MET A 313 -4.96 -11.47 9.33
C MET A 313 -3.43 -11.41 9.18
N VAL A 314 -2.90 -11.95 8.07
CA VAL A 314 -1.45 -12.02 7.87
C VAL A 314 -0.86 -10.63 7.63
N PHE A 315 -1.52 -9.78 6.85
CA PHE A 315 -1.03 -8.42 6.62
C PHE A 315 -0.92 -7.64 7.93
N VAL A 316 -1.94 -7.66 8.80
CA VAL A 316 -1.90 -6.98 10.11
C VAL A 316 -0.77 -7.53 10.99
N SER A 317 -0.66 -8.85 11.11
CA SER A 317 0.42 -9.47 11.88
C SER A 317 1.79 -9.06 11.34
N ASN A 318 2.00 -9.19 10.03
CA ASN A 318 3.27 -8.90 9.39
C ASN A 318 3.67 -7.43 9.47
N PHE A 319 2.73 -6.50 9.25
CA PHE A 319 2.95 -5.07 9.47
C PHE A 319 3.39 -4.82 10.90
N SER A 320 2.64 -5.29 11.89
CA SER A 320 2.98 -5.01 13.29
C SER A 320 4.36 -5.56 13.67
N GLU A 321 4.74 -6.74 13.15
CA GLU A 321 6.01 -7.39 13.43
C GLU A 321 7.22 -6.74 12.75
N ILE A 322 7.04 -6.16 11.57
CA ILE A 322 8.05 -5.30 10.94
C ILE A 322 8.23 -4.05 11.82
N ALA A 323 7.15 -3.33 12.11
CA ALA A 323 7.20 -2.08 12.88
C ALA A 323 7.86 -2.25 14.26
N LYS A 324 7.56 -3.33 14.98
CA LYS A 324 8.15 -3.61 16.32
C LYS A 324 9.68 -3.72 16.29
N ARG A 325 10.30 -3.98 15.13
CA ARG A 325 11.76 -4.16 14.97
C ARG A 325 12.46 -2.97 14.33
N LEU A 326 11.73 -1.95 13.89
CA LEU A 326 12.30 -0.75 13.30
C LEU A 326 12.69 0.27 14.36
N LYS A 327 13.56 1.21 14.00
CA LYS A 327 13.80 2.43 14.79
C LYS A 327 12.63 3.40 14.59
N ASN A 328 12.39 4.30 15.55
CA ASN A 328 11.20 5.17 15.59
C ASN A 328 11.09 6.20 14.43
N GLN A 329 12.05 6.23 13.50
CA GLN A 329 12.10 7.15 12.36
C GLN A 329 11.94 6.43 11.02
N CYS A 330 12.34 5.15 10.92
CA CYS A 330 12.48 4.44 9.64
C CYS A 330 11.20 3.76 9.12
N TYR A 331 10.02 4.08 9.65
CA TYR A 331 8.78 3.40 9.27
C TYR A 331 8.41 3.67 7.81
N SER A 332 8.32 4.94 7.39
CA SER A 332 7.98 5.30 6.00
C SER A 332 9.01 4.78 5.01
N LEU A 333 10.28 4.72 5.40
CA LEU A 333 11.35 4.21 4.56
C LEU A 333 11.17 2.73 4.26
N VAL A 334 11.05 1.90 5.31
CA VAL A 334 10.92 0.45 5.14
C VAL A 334 9.61 0.09 4.44
N TYR A 335 8.48 0.65 4.90
CA TYR A 335 7.21 0.35 4.24
C TYR A 335 7.09 0.95 2.85
N GLY A 336 7.75 2.08 2.58
CA GLY A 336 7.81 2.66 1.25
C GLY A 336 8.59 1.80 0.28
N VAL A 337 9.73 1.26 0.69
CA VAL A 337 10.51 0.31 -0.12
C VAL A 337 9.69 -0.96 -0.37
N ASN A 338 9.03 -1.47 0.67
CA ASN A 338 8.17 -2.64 0.55
C ASN A 338 7.02 -2.39 -0.44
N LEU A 339 6.35 -1.23 -0.36
CA LEU A 339 5.32 -0.85 -1.32
C LEU A 339 5.88 -0.72 -2.73
N PHE A 340 7.03 -0.07 -2.89
CA PHE A 340 7.70 0.09 -4.18
C PHE A 340 7.97 -1.27 -4.84
N GLY A 341 8.55 -2.22 -4.10
CA GLY A 341 8.76 -3.59 -4.57
C GLY A 341 7.45 -4.29 -4.94
N SER A 342 6.40 -4.10 -4.14
CA SER A 342 5.07 -4.67 -4.41
C SER A 342 4.46 -4.15 -5.71
N LEU A 343 4.60 -2.83 -5.94
CA LEU A 343 4.14 -2.18 -7.17
C LEU A 343 4.95 -2.62 -8.38
N LEU A 344 6.25 -2.91 -8.23
CA LEU A 344 7.06 -3.48 -9.31
C LEU A 344 6.57 -4.88 -9.71
N ILE A 345 6.35 -5.76 -8.73
CA ILE A 345 5.81 -7.11 -8.99
C ILE A 345 4.45 -7.01 -9.66
N SER A 346 3.57 -6.18 -9.12
CA SER A 346 2.24 -5.92 -9.69
C SER A 346 2.33 -5.39 -11.12
N THR A 347 3.20 -4.42 -11.39
CA THR A 347 3.40 -3.86 -12.73
C THR A 347 3.91 -4.92 -13.71
N PHE A 348 4.87 -5.75 -13.29
CA PHE A 348 5.37 -6.85 -14.10
C PHE A 348 4.26 -7.85 -14.46
N MET A 349 3.45 -8.25 -13.47
CA MET A 349 2.29 -9.12 -13.70
C MET A 349 1.27 -8.48 -14.65
N THR A 350 0.96 -7.18 -14.50
CA THR A 350 0.05 -6.49 -15.43
C THR A 350 0.59 -6.46 -16.86
N ILE A 351 1.88 -6.19 -17.05
CA ILE A 351 2.49 -6.23 -18.39
C ILE A 351 2.34 -7.63 -18.98
N PHE A 352 2.66 -8.66 -18.20
CA PHE A 352 2.64 -10.05 -18.66
C PHE A 352 1.21 -10.57 -18.93
N PHE A 353 0.31 -10.51 -17.95
CA PHE A 353 -1.03 -11.13 -18.05
C PHE A 353 -2.06 -10.26 -18.77
N VAL A 354 -1.94 -8.93 -18.72
CA VAL A 354 -2.94 -8.01 -19.27
C VAL A 354 -2.48 -7.43 -20.61
N GLN A 355 -1.23 -6.99 -20.72
CA GLN A 355 -0.76 -6.29 -21.93
C GLN A 355 -0.19 -7.22 -22.99
N MET A 356 0.57 -8.25 -22.62
CA MET A 356 1.06 -9.22 -23.61
C MET A 356 -0.05 -10.12 -24.17
N ASN A 357 -1.24 -10.11 -23.59
CA ASN A 357 -2.45 -10.68 -24.18
C ASN A 357 -2.81 -10.06 -25.56
N PHE A 358 -2.23 -8.90 -25.92
CA PHE A 358 -2.33 -8.30 -27.26
C PHE A 358 -1.46 -9.00 -28.32
N LEU A 359 -0.54 -9.90 -27.94
CA LEU A 359 0.38 -10.61 -28.85
C LEU A 359 -0.17 -11.95 -29.36
N ASP A 360 -1.47 -12.22 -29.23
CA ASP A 360 -2.14 -13.45 -29.71
C ASP A 360 -1.46 -14.76 -29.24
N ILE A 361 -0.75 -14.73 -28.10
CA ILE A 361 -0.23 -15.93 -27.45
C ILE A 361 -1.40 -16.62 -26.75
N SER A 362 -2.20 -17.31 -27.56
CA SER A 362 -3.19 -18.25 -27.08
C SER A 362 -2.45 -19.43 -26.45
N ILE A 363 -2.63 -19.61 -25.15
CA ILE A 363 -2.29 -20.89 -24.50
C ILE A 363 -3.15 -21.96 -25.19
N PRO A 364 -2.57 -23.10 -25.62
CA PRO A 364 -3.35 -24.16 -26.25
C PRO A 364 -4.44 -24.64 -25.26
N GLY A 365 -5.71 -24.36 -25.57
CA GLY A 365 -6.86 -24.75 -24.73
C GLY A 365 -7.60 -23.61 -24.02
N ARG A 366 -8.21 -22.69 -24.80
CA ARG A 366 -9.40 -21.86 -24.50
C ARG A 366 -9.50 -21.04 -23.19
N VAL A 367 -8.51 -21.01 -22.29
CA VAL A 367 -8.55 -20.18 -21.08
C VAL A 367 -7.77 -18.88 -21.29
N PRO A 368 -8.39 -17.68 -21.10
CA PRO A 368 -7.68 -16.42 -21.21
C PRO A 368 -6.51 -16.34 -20.21
N LEU A 369 -5.41 -15.73 -20.65
CA LEU A 369 -4.22 -15.47 -19.82
C LEU A 369 -4.56 -14.76 -18.50
N LEU A 370 -5.63 -13.97 -18.50
CA LEU A 370 -6.18 -13.29 -17.32
C LEU A 370 -6.76 -14.25 -16.28
N VAL A 371 -7.33 -15.39 -16.67
CA VAL A 371 -7.81 -16.40 -15.70
C VAL A 371 -6.61 -17.21 -15.18
N PHE A 372 -5.65 -17.52 -16.06
CA PHE A 372 -4.40 -18.19 -15.68
C PHE A 372 -3.58 -17.40 -14.64
N GLN A 373 -3.73 -16.07 -14.58
CA GLN A 373 -3.06 -15.25 -13.56
C GLN A 373 -3.39 -15.70 -12.13
N PHE A 374 -4.61 -16.19 -11.86
CA PHE A 374 -5.04 -16.62 -10.52
C PHE A 374 -4.37 -17.93 -10.10
N LEU A 375 -4.15 -18.83 -11.06
CA LEU A 375 -3.33 -20.04 -10.88
C LEU A 375 -1.87 -19.66 -10.58
N PHE A 376 -1.30 -18.72 -11.33
CA PHE A 376 0.07 -18.25 -11.10
C PHE A 376 0.25 -17.58 -9.74
N ILE A 377 -0.64 -16.63 -9.39
CA ILE A 377 -0.64 -15.95 -8.10
C ILE A 377 -0.83 -16.97 -6.96
N GLY A 378 -1.75 -17.91 -7.13
CA GLY A 378 -1.96 -18.99 -6.17
C GLY A 378 -0.70 -19.84 -5.95
N GLY A 379 -0.02 -20.23 -7.03
CA GLY A 379 1.24 -20.96 -6.97
C GLY A 379 2.38 -20.19 -6.30
N LEU A 380 2.47 -18.87 -6.51
CA LEU A 380 3.43 -18.00 -5.83
C LEU A 380 3.20 -17.96 -4.32
N ASP A 381 1.95 -17.76 -3.89
CA ASP A 381 1.60 -17.69 -2.47
C ASP A 381 1.79 -19.05 -1.77
N VAL A 382 1.48 -20.18 -2.44
CA VAL A 382 1.82 -21.53 -1.94
C VAL A 382 3.33 -21.72 -1.81
N SER A 383 4.11 -21.28 -2.81
CA SER A 383 5.57 -21.38 -2.80
C SER A 383 6.18 -20.59 -1.65
N LEU A 384 5.65 -19.38 -1.38
CA LEU A 384 6.00 -18.60 -0.19
C LEU A 384 5.65 -19.36 1.09
N GLY A 385 4.46 -19.96 1.15
CA GLY A 385 4.01 -20.76 2.28
C GLY A 385 4.99 -21.90 2.60
N ILE A 386 5.39 -22.66 1.59
CA ILE A 386 6.36 -23.75 1.71
C ILE A 386 7.73 -23.23 2.19
N GLY A 387 8.20 -22.11 1.64
CA GLY A 387 9.46 -21.48 2.06
C GLY A 387 9.45 -21.09 3.54
N PHE A 388 8.37 -20.47 4.02
CA PHE A 388 8.22 -20.14 5.44
C PHE A 388 8.02 -21.37 6.33
N LEU A 389 7.38 -22.42 5.82
CA LEU A 389 7.25 -23.70 6.53
C LEU A 389 8.62 -24.32 6.77
N PHE A 390 9.48 -24.34 5.75
CA PHE A 390 10.86 -24.81 5.86
C PHE A 390 11.67 -23.97 6.86
N LEU A 391 11.55 -22.63 6.82
CA LEU A 391 12.20 -21.75 7.80
C LEU A 391 11.72 -22.02 9.24
N SER A 392 10.41 -22.24 9.41
CA SER A 392 9.83 -22.59 10.71
C SER A 392 10.36 -23.92 11.22
N TYR A 393 10.43 -24.93 10.34
CA TYR A 393 10.97 -26.25 10.68
C TYR A 393 12.44 -26.17 11.11
N LEU A 394 13.30 -25.48 10.34
CA LEU A 394 14.70 -25.27 10.68
C LEU A 394 14.90 -24.57 12.02
N LYS A 395 13.97 -23.69 12.39
CA LYS A 395 14.00 -22.99 13.67
C LYS A 395 13.64 -23.90 14.84
N MET A 396 12.71 -24.84 14.64
CA MET A 396 12.30 -25.82 15.65
C MET A 396 13.36 -26.89 15.90
N THR A 397 14.17 -27.22 14.89
CA THR A 397 15.20 -28.28 14.98
C THR A 397 16.57 -27.79 15.46
N LYS A 398 16.81 -26.47 15.57
CA LYS A 398 18.05 -25.96 16.17
C LYS A 398 18.01 -26.09 17.70
N PRO A 399 19.02 -26.69 18.34
CA PRO A 399 19.13 -26.71 19.80
C PRO A 399 19.25 -25.27 20.32
N ARG A 400 18.52 -24.97 21.41
CA ARG A 400 18.46 -23.65 22.05
C ARG A 400 19.77 -23.27 22.71
#